data_AF-A0A7C5CAF6-F1
#
_entry.id   AF-A0A7C5CAF6-F1
#
_cell.length_a   1.000
_cell.length_b   1.000
_cell.length_c   1.000
_cell.angle_alpha   90.00
_cell.angle_beta   90.00
_cell.angle_gamma   90.00
#
_symmetry.space_group_name_H-M   'P 1'
#
loop_
_entity.id
_entity.type
_entity.pdbx_description
1 polymer ?
#
loop_
_entity_poly.entity_id
_entity_poly.type
_entity_poly.pdbx_seq_one_letter_code
_entity_poly.pdbx_strand_id
1 'polypeptide(L)'
;MSAPPAHITLSGAPEGQDARLVLAELDRAQGPVVFIARDTRRLAAMQAALAFFSPQTPVVTLPGWDCLPFDRVSPAAEISAGRMATLAGLATGALSGPFVLL
;
A
#
# COMPACT_ATOMS: atom_id res chain seq x y z
N MET A 1 14.00 25.42 4.13
CA MET A 1 14.17 24.10 3.49
C MET A 1 13.47 24.13 2.14
N SER A 2 14.18 23.83 1.05
CA SER A 2 13.55 23.70 -0.27
C SER A 2 12.50 22.59 -0.22
N ALA A 3 11.36 22.79 -0.87
CA ALA A 3 10.39 21.72 -1.05
C ALA A 3 11.09 20.53 -1.73
N PRO A 4 10.86 19.29 -1.26
CA PRO A 4 11.46 18.13 -1.89
C PRO A 4 10.99 18.03 -3.36
N PRO A 5 11.84 17.47 -4.24
CA PRO A 5 11.46 17.27 -5.63
C PRO A 5 10.17 16.44 -5.71
N ALA A 6 9.24 16.87 -6.57
CA ALA A 6 7.93 16.22 -6.74
C ALA A 6 8.03 14.79 -7.28
N HIS A 7 9.16 14.45 -7.90
CA HIS A 7 9.46 13.13 -8.42
C HIS A 7 10.92 12.77 -8.11
N ILE A 8 11.12 11.57 -7.57
CA ILE A 8 12.43 11.01 -7.29
C ILE A 8 12.55 9.64 -7.96
N THR A 9 13.71 9.36 -8.53
CA THR A 9 14.06 8.00 -8.95
C THR A 9 14.99 7.41 -7.90
N LEU A 10 14.47 6.43 -7.15
CA LEU A 10 15.23 5.64 -6.19
C LEU A 10 15.59 4.30 -6.83
N SER A 11 16.88 3.96 -6.81
CA SER A 11 17.41 2.72 -7.39
C SER A 11 18.51 2.13 -6.51
N GLY A 12 18.80 0.85 -6.67
CA GLY A 12 19.88 0.17 -5.93
C GLY A 12 19.48 -0.36 -4.55
N ALA A 13 18.19 -0.30 -4.19
CA ALA A 13 17.68 -0.97 -3.00
C ALA A 13 17.53 -2.48 -3.28
N PRO A 14 18.16 -3.36 -2.48
CA PRO A 14 17.88 -4.78 -2.52
C PRO A 14 16.41 -5.07 -2.20
N GLU A 15 15.89 -6.20 -2.67
CA GLU A 15 14.53 -6.63 -2.36
C GLU A 15 14.34 -6.79 -0.84
N GLY A 16 13.27 -6.21 -0.30
CA GLY A 16 12.99 -6.13 1.13
C GLY A 16 13.50 -4.85 1.80
N GLN A 17 14.57 -4.23 1.28
CA GLN A 17 15.07 -2.94 1.79
C GLN A 17 14.16 -1.77 1.37
N ASP A 18 13.39 -1.95 0.31
CA ASP A 18 12.35 -1.04 -0.17
C ASP A 18 11.31 -0.70 0.88
N ALA A 19 10.94 -1.63 1.77
CA ALA A 19 10.03 -1.36 2.89
C ALA A 19 10.58 -0.27 3.83
N ARG A 20 11.90 -0.25 4.09
CA ARG A 20 12.53 0.80 4.91
C ARG A 20 12.48 2.17 4.23
N LEU A 21 12.53 2.21 2.90
CA LEU A 21 12.38 3.45 2.14
C LEU A 21 10.93 3.96 2.23
N VAL A 22 9.95 3.07 2.09
CA VAL A 22 8.53 3.42 2.28
C VAL A 22 8.26 3.96 3.69
N LEU A 23 8.84 3.34 4.73
CA LEU A 23 8.72 3.82 6.11
C LEU A 23 9.37 5.19 6.31
N ALA A 24 10.53 5.44 5.71
CA ALA A 24 11.17 6.77 5.76
C ALA A 24 10.31 7.85 5.09
N GLU A 25 9.62 7.51 3.99
CA GLU A 25 8.66 8.41 3.34
C GLU A 25 7.41 8.64 4.20
N LEU A 26 6.94 7.61 4.91
CA LEU A 26 5.82 7.72 5.85
C LEU A 26 6.14 8.70 6.99
N ASP A 27 7.31 8.54 7.61
CA ASP A 27 7.78 9.43 8.68
C ASP A 27 7.94 10.87 8.19
N ARG A 28 8.39 11.05 6.94
CA ARG A 28 8.58 12.37 6.33
C ARG A 28 7.27 13.05 5.96
N ALA A 29 6.32 12.30 5.39
CA ALA A 29 5.05 12.84 4.91
C ALA A 29 4.10 13.21 6.07
N GLN A 30 4.23 12.54 7.22
CA GLN A 30 3.30 12.66 8.36
C GLN A 30 1.83 12.44 7.95
N GLY A 31 1.62 11.63 6.92
CA GLY A 31 0.33 11.33 6.31
C GLY A 31 0.40 10.00 5.56
N PRO A 32 -0.65 9.61 4.83
CA PRO A 32 -0.68 8.31 4.17
C PRO A 32 0.34 8.22 3.01
N VAL A 33 0.95 7.04 2.88
CA VAL A 33 1.81 6.69 1.73
C VAL A 33 1.15 5.57 0.95
N VAL A 34 0.98 5.77 -0.36
CA VAL A 34 0.44 4.74 -1.26
C VAL A 34 1.60 4.06 -1.97
N PHE A 35 1.72 2.76 -1.80
CA PHE A 35 2.71 1.94 -2.49
C PHE A 35 2.05 1.17 -3.64
N ILE A 36 2.43 1.51 -4.88
CA ILE A 36 1.93 0.81 -6.06
C ILE A 36 2.90 -0.32 -6.40
N ALA A 37 2.53 -1.54 -6.04
CA ALA A 37 3.28 -2.73 -6.43
C ALA A 37 3.13 -3.03 -7.93
N ARG A 38 4.15 -3.65 -8.52
CA ARG A 38 4.10 -4.13 -9.92
C ARG A 38 3.06 -5.25 -10.12
N ASP A 39 2.94 -6.13 -9.14
CA ASP A 39 2.13 -7.32 -9.17
C ASP A 39 1.81 -7.78 -7.74
N THR A 40 0.89 -8.75 -7.62
CA THR A 40 0.42 -9.28 -6.34
C THR A 40 1.53 -9.93 -5.52
N ARG A 41 2.55 -10.53 -6.17
CA ARG A 41 3.67 -11.17 -5.46
C ARG A 41 4.54 -10.12 -4.77
N ARG A 42 4.85 -9.02 -5.46
CA ARG A 42 5.56 -7.86 -4.89
C ARG A 42 4.76 -7.20 -3.78
N LEU A 43 3.44 -7.09 -3.92
CA LEU A 43 2.57 -6.57 -2.87
C LEU A 43 2.64 -7.40 -1.60
N ALA A 44 2.54 -8.73 -1.72
CA ALA A 44 2.66 -9.65 -0.58
C ALA A 44 4.06 -9.58 0.08
N ALA A 45 5.13 -9.48 -0.73
CA ALA A 45 6.49 -9.31 -0.22
C ALA A 45 6.65 -7.99 0.56
N MET A 46 6.10 -6.89 0.03
CA MET A 46 6.09 -5.59 0.72
C MET A 46 5.32 -5.65 2.03
N GLN A 47 4.13 -6.27 2.03
CA GLN A 47 3.34 -6.45 3.25
C GLN A 47 4.12 -7.21 4.34
N ALA A 48 4.79 -8.31 3.96
CA ALA A 48 5.63 -9.08 4.87
C ALA A 48 6.83 -8.27 5.39
N ALA A 49 7.49 -7.51 4.51
CA ALA A 49 8.64 -6.69 4.88
C ALA A 49 8.25 -5.53 5.82
N LEU A 50 7.11 -4.86 5.58
CA LEU A 50 6.59 -3.83 6.48
C LEU A 50 6.25 -4.40 7.86
N ALA A 51 5.59 -5.56 7.91
CA ALA A 51 5.29 -6.24 9.17
C ALA A 51 6.57 -6.64 9.94
N PHE A 52 7.65 -6.98 9.23
CA PHE A 52 8.94 -7.29 9.84
C PHE A 52 9.66 -6.04 10.38
N PHE A 53 9.78 -4.98 9.58
CA PHE A 53 10.55 -3.79 9.96
C PHE A 53 9.82 -2.84 10.90
N SER A 54 8.49 -2.75 10.79
CA SER A 54 7.66 -1.89 11.65
C SER A 54 6.29 -2.52 11.89
N PRO A 55 6.20 -3.49 12.82
CA PRO A 55 4.94 -4.20 13.11
C PRO A 55 3.83 -3.29 13.67
N GLN A 56 4.18 -2.09 14.14
CA GLN A 56 3.24 -1.12 14.67
C GLN A 56 2.73 -0.15 13.60
N THR A 57 3.36 -0.10 12.42
CA THR A 57 2.91 0.77 11.33
C THR A 57 1.57 0.26 10.82
N PRO A 58 0.52 1.10 10.78
CA PRO A 58 -0.75 0.71 10.17
C PRO A 58 -0.54 0.46 8.67
N VAL A 59 -0.92 -0.73 8.23
CA VAL A 59 -0.91 -1.13 6.82
C VAL A 59 -2.33 -1.51 6.43
N VAL A 60 -2.83 -0.89 5.36
CA VAL A 60 -4.15 -1.17 4.78
C VAL A 60 -3.92 -1.71 3.38
N THR A 61 -4.58 -2.81 3.03
CA THR A 61 -4.49 -3.39 1.69
C THR A 61 -5.79 -3.14 0.92
N LEU A 62 -5.68 -2.63 -0.30
CA LEU A 62 -6.74 -2.60 -1.29
C LEU A 62 -6.57 -3.80 -2.22
N PRO A 63 -7.27 -4.93 -1.99
CA PRO A 63 -7.03 -6.12 -2.78
C PRO A 63 -7.45 -5.89 -4.24
N GLY A 64 -6.67 -6.45 -5.17
CA GLY A 64 -7.07 -6.53 -6.57
C GLY A 64 -8.32 -7.41 -6.73
N TRP A 65 -8.96 -7.33 -7.91
CA TRP A 65 -9.97 -8.30 -8.27
C TRP A 65 -9.31 -9.67 -8.51
N ASP A 66 -10.00 -10.73 -8.07
CA ASP A 66 -9.62 -12.13 -8.27
C ASP A 66 -10.19 -12.73 -9.56
N CYS A 67 -10.82 -11.91 -10.40
CA CYS A 67 -11.30 -12.26 -11.73
C CYS A 67 -10.50 -11.54 -12.83
N LEU A 68 -10.51 -12.11 -14.03
CA LEU A 68 -9.87 -11.49 -15.19
C LEU A 68 -10.75 -10.37 -15.78
N PRO A 69 -10.17 -9.46 -16.58
CA PRO A 69 -10.96 -8.55 -17.40
C PRO A 69 -11.94 -9.34 -18.29
N PHE A 70 -13.23 -9.00 -18.20
CA PHE A 70 -14.33 -9.66 -18.92
C PHE A 70 -14.56 -11.14 -18.55
N ASP A 71 -14.20 -11.52 -17.33
CA ASP A 71 -14.60 -12.81 -16.79
C ASP A 71 -16.13 -12.91 -16.66
N ARG A 72 -16.66 -14.13 -16.77
CA ARG A 72 -18.08 -14.43 -16.55
C ARG A 72 -18.40 -14.65 -15.08
N VAL A 73 -17.36 -14.85 -14.26
CA VAL A 73 -17.50 -15.05 -12.82
C VAL A 73 -17.22 -13.73 -12.11
N SER A 74 -18.15 -13.34 -11.23
CA SER A 74 -17.97 -12.19 -10.34
C SER A 74 -16.82 -12.44 -9.36
N PRO A 75 -16.15 -11.38 -8.89
CA PRO A 75 -15.15 -11.51 -7.84
C PRO A 75 -15.74 -12.13 -6.57
N ALA A 76 -14.91 -12.80 -5.77
CA ALA A 76 -15.34 -13.35 -4.50
C ALA A 76 -15.97 -12.27 -3.60
N ALA A 77 -16.95 -12.68 -2.79
CA ALA A 77 -17.68 -11.76 -1.91
C ALA A 77 -16.72 -11.11 -0.89
N GLU A 78 -15.74 -11.86 -0.40
CA GLU A 78 -14.73 -11.41 0.55
C GLU A 78 -13.81 -10.36 -0.08
N ILE A 79 -13.39 -10.55 -1.34
CA ILE A 79 -12.59 -9.56 -2.09
C ILE A 79 -13.40 -8.28 -2.30
N SER A 80 -14.66 -8.42 -2.72
CA SER A 80 -15.58 -7.28 -2.90
C SER A 80 -15.78 -6.50 -1.60
N ALA A 81 -16.03 -7.20 -0.49
CA ALA A 81 -16.21 -6.59 0.82
C ALA A 81 -14.94 -5.89 1.32
N GLY A 82 -13.77 -6.53 1.17
CA GLY A 82 -12.48 -5.94 1.54
C GLY A 82 -12.18 -4.65 0.77
N ARG A 83 -12.43 -4.63 -0.54
CA ARG A 83 -12.30 -3.41 -1.36
C ARG A 83 -13.25 -2.31 -0.90
N MET A 84 -14.52 -2.64 -0.66
CA MET A 84 -15.50 -1.66 -0.17
C MET A 84 -15.10 -1.08 1.17
N ALA A 85 -14.62 -1.91 2.11
CA ALA A 85 -14.17 -1.44 3.43
C ALA A 85 -13.00 -0.45 3.30
N THR A 86 -11.97 -0.79 2.51
CA THR A 86 -10.81 0.08 2.29
C THR A 86 -11.23 1.40 1.61
N LEU A 87 -12.01 1.33 0.53
CA LEU A 87 -12.45 2.53 -0.20
C LEU A 87 -13.39 3.42 0.62
N ALA A 88 -14.33 2.84 1.38
CA ALA A 88 -15.21 3.59 2.26
C ALA A 88 -14.41 4.27 3.40
N GLY A 89 -13.44 3.57 3.97
CA GLY A 89 -12.54 4.12 4.98
C GLY A 89 -11.75 5.34 4.47
N LEU A 90 -11.26 5.28 3.23
CA LEU A 90 -10.58 6.39 2.57
C LEU A 90 -11.54 7.55 2.26
N ALA A 91 -12.71 7.26 1.69
CA ALA A 91 -13.67 8.28 1.26
C ALA A 91 -14.30 9.04 2.43
N THR A 92 -14.49 8.38 3.57
CA THR A 92 -15.09 8.98 4.77
C THR A 92 -14.07 9.62 5.71
N GLY A 93 -12.77 9.42 5.48
CA GLY A 93 -11.72 9.85 6.41
C GLY A 93 -11.63 9.01 7.69
N ALA A 94 -12.32 7.87 7.76
CA ALA A 94 -12.17 6.93 8.87
C ALA A 94 -10.74 6.35 8.92
N LEU A 95 -10.08 6.22 7.76
CA LEU A 95 -8.64 6.02 7.68
C LEU A 95 -7.96 7.39 7.65
N SER A 96 -7.25 7.72 8.72
CA SER A 96 -6.58 9.01 8.89
C SER A 96 -5.21 8.85 9.57
N GLY A 97 -4.36 9.87 9.41
CA GLY A 97 -2.99 9.85 9.93
C GLY A 97 -2.00 9.03 9.07
N PRO A 98 -0.83 8.69 9.63
CA PRO A 98 0.19 7.92 8.92
C PRO A 98 -0.19 6.44 8.79
N PHE A 99 -0.37 5.98 7.56
CA PHE A 99 -0.51 4.57 7.23
C PHE A 99 0.09 4.28 5.85
N VAL A 100 0.45 3.03 5.60
CA VAL A 100 0.81 2.56 4.25
C VAL A 100 -0.40 1.91 3.61
N LEU A 101 -0.81 2.41 2.44
CA LEU A 101 -1.79 1.74 1.58
C LEU A 101 -1.04 0.87 0.57
N LEU A 102 -1.35 -0.42 0.57
CA LEU A 102 -0.88 -1.43 -0.39
C LEU A 102 -1.95 -1.73 -1.43
#